data_AF-F5YUE9-F1
#
_entry.id   AF-F5YUE9-F1
#
_cell.length_a   1.000
_cell.length_b   1.000
_cell.length_c   1.000
_cell.angle_alpha   90.00
_cell.angle_beta   90.00
_cell.angle_gamma   90.00
#
_symmetry.space_group_name_H-M   'P 1'
#
loop_
_entity.id
_entity.type
_entity.pdbx_description
1 polymer ?
#
loop_
_entity_poly.entity_id
_entity_poly.type
_entity_poly.pdbx_seq_one_letter_code
_entity_poly.pdbx_strand_id
1 'polypeptide(L)'
;MTSLGSTRSRSRRSTRPSGDDRERAILTTAERLLEQRPLAEISVDDLAKGAGISRPTFYFYFKSKDAVLLSLLEPLIAAADENFVGAVQRLPSDPRRIWRSGIKAFFIAFSSHRAIARAGTEALATSPEFKAMWNGFMQRWIQQTAAMITAERDRGAAPRTIPALDLATSLNQMNERTMMAALIAEEPSVAHDRVVDTLTHIWVSSIYGAAL
;
A
#
# COMPACT_ATOMS: atom_id res chain seq x y z
N MET A 1 -57.55 45.93 -0.46
CA MET A 1 -56.98 45.06 0.60
C MET A 1 -57.48 43.65 0.29
N THR A 2 -56.70 42.63 -0.03
CA THR A 2 -55.28 42.33 0.26
C THR A 2 -54.81 41.28 -0.76
N SER A 3 -53.66 41.50 -1.39
CA SER A 3 -53.02 40.60 -2.36
C SER A 3 -52.27 39.48 -1.62
N LEU A 4 -52.52 38.22 -1.97
CA LEU A 4 -51.79 37.06 -1.45
C LEU A 4 -50.45 36.93 -2.21
N GLY A 5 -49.37 37.28 -1.52
CA GLY A 5 -48.00 37.11 -2.00
C GLY A 5 -47.65 35.63 -2.14
N SER A 6 -47.34 35.22 -3.37
CA SER A 6 -46.77 33.92 -3.70
C SER A 6 -45.35 33.82 -3.14
N THR A 7 -45.17 32.99 -2.11
CA THR A 7 -43.88 32.67 -1.51
C THR A 7 -43.08 31.81 -2.47
N ARG A 8 -42.19 32.42 -3.24
CA ARG A 8 -41.18 31.72 -4.05
C ARG A 8 -40.33 30.83 -3.15
N SER A 9 -40.52 29.51 -3.29
CA SER A 9 -39.62 28.47 -2.80
C SER A 9 -38.20 28.76 -3.31
N ARG A 10 -37.30 29.12 -2.39
CA ARG A 10 -35.86 29.23 -2.68
C ARG A 10 -35.33 27.82 -2.90
N SER A 11 -35.19 27.47 -4.18
CA SER A 11 -34.42 26.33 -4.67
C SER A 11 -33.09 26.19 -3.90
N ARG A 12 -32.84 24.98 -3.40
CA ARG A 12 -31.61 24.57 -2.69
C ARG A 12 -30.40 24.98 -3.53
N ARG A 13 -29.54 25.87 -3.02
CA ARG A 13 -28.18 26.03 -3.54
C ARG A 13 -27.55 24.65 -3.54
N SER A 14 -27.16 24.16 -4.72
CA SER A 14 -26.24 23.02 -4.76
C SER A 14 -25.00 23.44 -3.98
N THR A 15 -24.74 22.74 -2.88
CA THR A 15 -23.51 22.89 -2.13
C THR A 15 -22.40 22.57 -3.11
N ARG A 16 -21.61 23.58 -3.50
CA ARG A 16 -20.38 23.34 -4.25
C ARG A 16 -19.60 22.26 -3.49
N PRO A 17 -19.12 21.20 -4.16
CA PRO A 17 -18.30 20.19 -3.49
C PRO A 17 -17.17 20.87 -2.73
N SER A 18 -16.92 20.40 -1.51
CA SER A 18 -15.79 20.84 -0.68
C SER A 18 -14.47 20.53 -1.39
N GLY A 19 -13.35 21.09 -0.89
CA GLY A 19 -12.02 20.74 -1.36
C GLY A 19 -11.79 19.22 -1.30
N ASP A 20 -12.13 18.62 -0.17
CA ASP A 20 -11.99 17.19 0.13
C ASP A 20 -12.86 16.31 -0.78
N ASP A 21 -14.03 16.79 -1.21
CA ASP A 21 -14.92 16.04 -2.11
C ASP A 21 -14.30 15.90 -3.50
N ARG A 22 -13.58 16.92 -3.97
CA ARG A 22 -12.91 16.91 -5.28
C ARG A 22 -11.68 16.03 -5.27
N GLU A 23 -10.87 16.12 -4.21
CA GLU A 23 -9.73 15.22 -4.04
C GLU A 23 -10.18 13.75 -4.04
N ARG A 24 -11.21 13.43 -3.26
CA ARG A 24 -11.82 12.09 -3.24
C ARG A 24 -12.36 11.67 -4.61
N ALA A 25 -12.97 12.59 -5.36
CA ALA A 25 -13.46 12.30 -6.71
C ALA A 25 -12.31 11.97 -7.68
N ILE A 26 -11.15 12.63 -7.56
CA ILE A 26 -9.95 12.30 -8.33
C ILE A 26 -9.44 10.89 -7.96
N LEU A 27 -9.29 10.60 -6.67
CA LEU A 27 -8.82 9.28 -6.20
C LEU A 27 -9.76 8.15 -6.65
N THR A 28 -11.08 8.34 -6.49
CA THR A 28 -12.10 7.36 -6.93
C THR A 28 -12.05 7.15 -8.45
N THR A 29 -11.84 8.22 -9.21
CA THR A 29 -11.69 8.14 -10.67
C THR A 29 -10.43 7.37 -11.05
N ALA A 30 -9.32 7.63 -10.37
CA ALA A 30 -8.06 6.95 -10.60
C ALA A 30 -8.17 5.45 -10.32
N GLU A 31 -8.72 5.05 -9.17
CA GLU A 31 -8.92 3.64 -8.82
C GLU A 31 -9.75 2.91 -9.88
N ARG A 32 -10.89 3.50 -10.29
CA ARG A 32 -11.74 2.94 -11.35
C ARG A 32 -11.00 2.80 -12.69
N LEU A 33 -10.20 3.79 -13.08
CA LEU A 33 -9.46 3.74 -14.35
C LEU A 33 -8.31 2.72 -14.29
N LEU A 34 -7.67 2.56 -13.14
CA LEU A 34 -6.61 1.58 -12.92
C LEU A 34 -7.12 0.15 -13.03
N GLU A 35 -8.39 -0.13 -12.73
CA GLU A 35 -9.00 -1.45 -13.00
C GLU A 35 -9.02 -1.79 -14.49
N GLN A 36 -9.09 -0.76 -15.35
CA GLN A 36 -9.32 -0.92 -16.78
C GLN A 36 -8.02 -0.95 -17.60
N ARG A 37 -7.02 -0.15 -17.20
CA ARG A 37 -5.78 0.01 -17.96
C ARG A 37 -4.60 0.49 -17.10
N PRO A 38 -3.35 0.32 -17.55
CA PRO A 38 -2.15 0.79 -16.85
C PRO A 38 -2.13 2.29 -16.59
N LEU A 39 -1.43 2.74 -15.54
CA LEU A 39 -1.31 4.18 -15.21
C LEU A 39 -0.68 4.96 -16.37
N ALA A 40 0.22 4.35 -17.13
CA ALA A 40 0.86 4.94 -18.31
C ALA A 40 -0.16 5.45 -19.34
N GLU A 41 -1.28 4.74 -19.51
CA GLU A 41 -2.35 5.05 -20.46
C GLU A 41 -3.43 6.01 -19.90
N ILE A 42 -3.36 6.34 -18.61
CA ILE A 42 -4.27 7.29 -17.98
C ILE A 42 -3.66 8.69 -18.09
N SER A 43 -4.40 9.62 -18.71
CA SER A 43 -4.01 11.03 -18.79
C SER A 43 -4.58 11.84 -17.62
N VAL A 44 -3.98 12.99 -17.35
CA VAL A 44 -4.55 13.97 -16.40
C VAL A 44 -5.95 14.43 -16.84
N ASP A 45 -6.21 14.50 -18.15
CA ASP A 45 -7.53 14.88 -18.66
C ASP A 45 -8.58 13.81 -18.38
N ASP A 46 -8.22 12.53 -18.43
CA ASP A 46 -9.11 11.42 -18.04
C ASP A 46 -9.50 11.52 -16.56
N LEU A 47 -8.51 11.80 -15.69
CA LEU A 47 -8.72 11.97 -14.26
C LEU A 47 -9.61 13.19 -13.97
N ALA A 48 -9.29 14.34 -14.57
CA ALA A 48 -10.05 15.57 -14.40
C ALA A 48 -11.50 15.40 -14.89
N LYS A 49 -11.68 14.83 -16.08
CA LYS A 49 -13.00 14.56 -16.67
C LYS A 49 -13.82 13.60 -15.82
N GLY A 50 -13.22 12.49 -15.36
CA GLY A 50 -13.91 11.53 -14.51
C GLY A 50 -14.29 12.09 -13.13
N ALA A 51 -13.48 12.99 -12.59
CA ALA A 51 -13.76 13.69 -11.34
C ALA A 51 -14.70 14.91 -11.50
N GLY A 52 -15.10 15.26 -12.73
CA GLY A 52 -15.98 16.40 -13.01
C GLY A 52 -15.32 17.76 -12.76
N ILE A 53 -14.01 17.86 -12.94
CA ILE A 53 -13.22 19.08 -12.72
C ILE A 53 -12.43 19.48 -13.98
N SER A 54 -11.92 20.71 -13.99
CA SER A 54 -11.01 21.16 -15.06
C SER A 54 -9.58 20.66 -14.83
N ARG A 55 -8.78 20.57 -15.88
CA ARG A 55 -7.35 20.23 -15.80
C ARG A 55 -6.56 21.19 -14.88
N PRO A 56 -6.73 22.53 -14.93
CA PRO A 56 -6.11 23.43 -13.94
C PRO A 56 -6.54 23.14 -12.50
N THR A 57 -7.82 22.77 -12.29
CA THR A 57 -8.31 22.37 -10.97
C THR A 57 -7.66 21.06 -10.50
N PHE A 58 -7.38 20.11 -11.38
CA PHE A 58 -6.62 18.91 -10.99
C PHE A 58 -5.25 19.28 -10.41
N TYR A 59 -4.51 20.15 -11.08
CA TYR A 59 -3.16 20.57 -10.65
C TYR A 59 -3.14 21.37 -9.35
N PHE A 60 -4.30 21.87 -8.90
CA PHE A 60 -4.44 22.44 -7.56
C PHE A 60 -4.33 21.37 -6.46
N TYR A 61 -4.82 20.15 -6.71
CA TYR A 61 -4.81 19.04 -5.75
C TYR A 61 -3.57 18.14 -5.92
N PHE A 62 -3.23 17.78 -7.17
CA PHE A 62 -2.17 16.83 -7.45
C PHE A 62 -1.18 17.36 -8.47
N LYS A 63 0.12 17.24 -8.17
CA LYS A 63 1.20 17.68 -9.06
C LYS A 63 1.35 16.80 -10.30
N SER A 64 0.96 15.52 -10.20
CA SER A 64 1.11 14.52 -11.25
C SER A 64 0.11 13.37 -11.05
N LYS A 65 -0.05 12.50 -12.05
CA LYS A 65 -0.80 11.25 -11.88
C LYS A 65 -0.09 10.25 -10.95
N ASP A 66 1.23 10.35 -10.85
CA ASP A 66 2.01 9.56 -9.89
C ASP A 66 1.66 9.99 -8.47
N ALA A 67 1.54 11.29 -8.19
CA ALA A 67 1.10 11.80 -6.89
C ALA A 67 -0.30 11.27 -6.50
N VAL A 68 -1.21 11.09 -7.46
CA VAL A 68 -2.52 10.46 -7.22
C VAL A 68 -2.34 8.99 -6.82
N LEU A 69 -1.48 8.25 -7.52
CA LEU A 69 -1.18 6.85 -7.16
C LEU A 69 -0.52 6.74 -5.77
N LEU A 70 0.37 7.67 -5.41
CA LEU A 70 0.96 7.74 -4.06
C LEU A 70 -0.13 7.87 -3.00
N SER A 71 -1.04 8.82 -3.17
CA SER A 71 -2.15 9.04 -2.23
C SER A 71 -3.14 7.88 -2.16
N LEU A 72 -3.25 7.06 -3.21
CA LEU A 72 -4.01 5.80 -3.17
C LEU A 72 -3.31 4.70 -2.37
N LEU A 73 -1.98 4.66 -2.35
CA LEU A 73 -1.19 3.64 -1.66
C LEU A 73 -0.95 3.97 -0.18
N GLU A 74 -0.84 5.25 0.18
CA GLU A 74 -0.59 5.71 1.54
C GLU A 74 -1.53 5.06 2.58
N PRO A 75 -2.87 5.01 2.38
CA PRO A 75 -3.76 4.35 3.32
C PRO A 75 -3.53 2.83 3.43
N LEU A 76 -3.13 2.17 2.34
CA LEU A 76 -2.85 0.73 2.34
C LEU A 76 -1.59 0.42 3.14
N ILE A 77 -0.56 1.25 2.98
CA ILE A 77 0.69 1.17 3.72
C ILE A 77 0.46 1.46 5.21
N ALA A 78 -0.32 2.49 5.52
CA ALA A 78 -0.69 2.80 6.91
C ALA A 78 -1.48 1.66 7.56
N ALA A 79 -2.46 1.09 6.85
CA ALA A 79 -3.23 -0.05 7.35
C ALA A 79 -2.36 -1.29 7.59
N ALA A 80 -1.35 -1.53 6.75
CA ALA A 80 -0.39 -2.61 6.97
C ALA A 80 0.47 -2.37 8.21
N ASP A 81 1.00 -1.15 8.38
CA ASP A 81 1.78 -0.72 9.55
C ASP A 81 0.94 -0.87 10.86
N GLU A 82 -0.30 -0.39 10.88
CA GLU A 82 -1.20 -0.48 12.03
C GLU A 82 -1.54 -1.93 12.40
N ASN A 83 -1.87 -2.76 11.40
CA ASN A 83 -2.17 -4.17 11.62
C ASN A 83 -0.95 -4.95 12.13
N PHE A 84 0.25 -4.61 11.66
CA PHE A 84 1.50 -5.17 12.15
C PHE A 84 1.71 -4.84 13.63
N VAL A 85 1.65 -3.55 13.99
CA VAL A 85 1.82 -3.09 15.37
C VAL A 85 0.79 -3.75 16.30
N GLY A 86 -0.48 -3.79 15.88
CA GLY A 86 -1.54 -4.45 16.62
C GLY A 86 -1.33 -5.96 16.77
N ALA A 87 -0.70 -6.63 15.80
CA ALA A 87 -0.38 -8.06 15.90
C ALA A 87 0.74 -8.33 16.90
N VAL A 88 1.79 -7.50 16.91
CA VAL A 88 2.90 -7.59 17.87
C VAL A 88 2.40 -7.41 19.32
N GLN A 89 1.47 -6.48 19.55
CA GLN A 89 0.93 -6.22 20.90
C GLN A 89 0.00 -7.32 21.42
N ARG A 90 -0.69 -8.05 20.53
CA ARG A 90 -1.75 -9.02 20.91
C ARG A 90 -1.26 -10.46 21.05
N LEU A 91 -0.08 -10.80 20.53
CA LEU A 91 0.39 -12.18 20.48
C LEU A 91 1.29 -12.53 21.67
N PRO A 92 1.05 -13.67 22.35
CA PRO A 92 2.03 -14.30 23.23
C PRO A 92 3.33 -14.64 22.47
N SER A 93 4.40 -14.95 23.21
CA SER A 93 5.81 -15.09 22.81
C SER A 93 6.18 -16.07 21.68
N ASP A 94 5.22 -16.59 20.89
CA ASP A 94 5.48 -17.43 19.71
C ASP A 94 5.88 -16.55 18.51
N PRO A 95 7.18 -16.51 18.16
CA PRO A 95 7.66 -15.60 17.15
C PRO A 95 7.17 -15.97 15.75
N ARG A 96 6.89 -17.25 15.49
CA ARG A 96 6.39 -17.71 14.18
C ARG A 96 5.05 -17.06 13.86
N ARG A 97 4.19 -16.89 14.87
CA ARG A 97 2.90 -16.21 14.73
C ARG A 97 3.05 -14.71 14.47
N ILE A 98 4.04 -14.07 15.10
CA ILE A 98 4.33 -12.65 14.89
C ILE A 98 4.78 -12.44 13.44
N TRP A 99 5.77 -13.20 12.96
CA TRP A 99 6.26 -13.10 11.58
C TRP A 99 5.16 -13.36 10.55
N ARG A 100 4.39 -14.45 10.73
CA ARG A 100 3.25 -14.77 9.87
C ARG A 100 2.20 -13.66 9.83
N SER A 101 1.87 -13.11 11.00
CA SER A 101 0.83 -12.07 11.10
C SER A 101 1.27 -10.78 10.41
N GLY A 102 2.55 -10.42 10.53
CA GLY A 102 3.11 -9.29 9.82
C GLY A 102 3.08 -9.46 8.30
N ILE A 103 3.61 -10.59 7.80
CA ILE A 103 3.57 -10.93 6.37
C ILE A 103 2.13 -10.91 5.84
N LYS A 104 1.19 -11.48 6.61
CA LYS A 104 -0.24 -11.50 6.26
C LYS A 104 -0.86 -10.10 6.23
N ALA A 105 -0.51 -9.22 7.16
CA ALA A 105 -1.03 -7.84 7.21
C ALA A 105 -0.66 -7.07 5.93
N PHE A 106 0.60 -7.14 5.51
CA PHE A 106 1.03 -6.56 4.23
C PHE A 106 0.29 -7.17 3.05
N PHE A 107 0.26 -8.50 2.96
CA PHE A 107 -0.39 -9.18 1.84
C PHE A 107 -1.87 -8.79 1.69
N ILE A 108 -2.63 -8.73 2.79
CA ILE A 108 -4.06 -8.36 2.77
C ILE A 108 -4.27 -6.91 2.32
N ALA A 109 -3.43 -5.99 2.80
CA ALA A 109 -3.53 -4.57 2.46
C ALA A 109 -3.44 -4.35 0.94
N PHE A 110 -2.53 -5.05 0.26
CA PHE A 110 -2.37 -4.95 -1.19
C PHE A 110 -3.32 -5.87 -1.98
N SER A 111 -3.70 -7.04 -1.45
CA SER A 111 -4.59 -7.98 -2.16
C SER A 111 -6.00 -7.44 -2.38
N SER A 112 -6.44 -6.53 -1.49
CA SER A 112 -7.76 -5.90 -1.58
C SER A 112 -7.82 -4.85 -2.70
N HIS A 113 -6.67 -4.40 -3.22
CA HIS A 113 -6.54 -3.34 -4.22
C HIS A 113 -5.55 -3.72 -5.34
N ARG A 114 -5.81 -4.86 -6.02
CA ARG A 114 -4.91 -5.44 -7.03
C ARG A 114 -4.51 -4.47 -8.15
N ALA A 115 -5.45 -3.64 -8.62
CA ALA A 115 -5.18 -2.64 -9.66
C ALA A 115 -4.18 -1.58 -9.21
N ILE A 116 -4.31 -1.11 -7.95
CA ILE A 116 -3.39 -0.16 -7.32
C ILE A 116 -2.02 -0.81 -7.10
N ALA A 117 -1.98 -2.06 -6.62
CA ALA A 117 -0.73 -2.80 -6.44
C ALA A 117 0.03 -3.02 -7.76
N ARG A 118 -0.68 -3.36 -8.85
CA ARG A 118 -0.10 -3.45 -10.20
C ARG A 118 0.49 -2.12 -10.64
N ALA A 119 -0.28 -1.04 -10.51
CA ALA A 119 0.16 0.30 -10.90
C ALA A 119 1.39 0.76 -10.10
N GLY A 120 1.44 0.45 -8.80
CA GLY A 120 2.62 0.69 -7.97
C GLY A 120 3.86 -0.06 -8.46
N THR A 121 3.69 -1.33 -8.84
CA THR A 121 4.77 -2.16 -9.39
C THR A 121 5.35 -1.56 -10.68
N GLU A 122 4.49 -1.12 -11.60
CA GLU A 122 4.89 -0.43 -12.83
C GLU A 122 5.60 0.91 -12.53
N ALA A 123 5.09 1.66 -11.54
CA ALA A 123 5.65 2.95 -11.13
C ALA A 123 7.05 2.82 -10.53
N LEU A 124 7.40 1.70 -9.88
CA LEU A 124 8.76 1.45 -9.38
C LEU A 124 9.82 1.45 -10.48
N ALA A 125 9.45 1.02 -11.69
CA ALA A 125 10.35 0.98 -12.84
C ALA A 125 10.42 2.33 -13.59
N THR A 126 9.38 3.16 -13.49
CA THR A 126 9.16 4.28 -14.42
C THR A 126 9.11 5.66 -13.75
N SER A 127 8.88 5.74 -12.44
CA SER A 127 8.74 7.01 -11.69
C SER A 127 9.80 7.12 -10.58
N PRO A 128 10.80 8.01 -10.73
CA PRO A 128 11.81 8.25 -9.70
C PRO A 128 11.23 8.77 -8.38
N GLU A 129 10.17 9.58 -8.44
CA GLU A 129 9.44 10.09 -7.28
C GLU A 129 8.81 8.94 -6.50
N PHE A 130 8.09 8.05 -7.20
CA PHE A 130 7.50 6.87 -6.61
C PHE A 130 8.54 5.93 -6.00
N LYS A 131 9.62 5.68 -6.73
CA LYS A 131 10.72 4.82 -6.26
C LYS A 131 11.38 5.38 -5.00
N ALA A 132 11.59 6.69 -4.92
CA ALA A 132 12.17 7.32 -3.72
C ALA A 132 11.26 7.16 -2.50
N MET A 133 9.94 7.37 -2.68
CA MET A 133 8.93 7.16 -1.64
C MET A 133 8.94 5.69 -1.16
N TRP A 134 8.85 4.74 -2.10
CA TRP A 134 8.79 3.31 -1.78
C TRP A 134 10.05 2.83 -1.06
N ASN A 135 11.21 3.28 -1.50
CA ASN A 135 12.48 3.01 -0.83
C ASN A 135 12.47 3.51 0.62
N GLY A 136 11.86 4.66 0.90
CA GLY A 136 11.68 5.17 2.25
C GLY A 136 10.85 4.23 3.13
N PHE A 137 9.75 3.69 2.60
CA PHE A 137 8.93 2.69 3.30
C PHE A 137 9.67 1.38 3.52
N MET A 138 10.31 0.84 2.49
CA MET A 138 11.12 -0.37 2.58
C MET A 138 12.24 -0.22 3.61
N GLN A 139 12.91 0.94 3.65
CA GLN A 139 13.95 1.21 4.65
C GLN A 139 13.39 1.16 6.09
N ARG A 140 12.22 1.73 6.35
CA ARG A 140 11.57 1.65 7.67
C ARG A 140 11.27 0.21 8.06
N TRP A 141 10.66 -0.57 7.16
CA TRP A 141 10.30 -1.97 7.44
C TRP A 141 11.51 -2.87 7.64
N ILE A 142 12.57 -2.67 6.85
CA ILE A 142 13.84 -3.39 6.99
C ILE A 142 14.46 -3.10 8.36
N GLN A 143 14.51 -1.84 8.78
CA GLN A 143 15.06 -1.47 10.10
C GLN A 143 14.25 -2.08 11.25
N GLN A 144 12.93 -2.03 11.17
CA GLN A 144 12.06 -2.66 12.17
C GLN A 144 12.25 -4.18 12.20
N THR A 145 12.32 -4.84 11.05
CA THR A 145 12.58 -6.28 10.95
C THR A 145 13.93 -6.65 11.56
N ALA A 146 14.99 -5.89 11.26
CA ALA A 146 16.32 -6.09 11.81
C ALA A 146 16.36 -5.92 13.34
N ALA A 147 15.64 -4.93 13.86
CA ALA A 147 15.49 -4.72 15.30
C ALA A 147 14.80 -5.90 15.99
N MET A 148 13.73 -6.45 15.38
CA MET A 148 13.07 -7.64 15.93
C MET A 148 13.97 -8.87 15.87
N ILE A 149 14.69 -9.12 14.77
CA ILE A 149 15.67 -10.22 14.68
C ILE A 149 16.74 -10.07 15.77
N THR A 150 17.22 -8.84 16.01
CA THR A 150 18.21 -8.56 17.06
C THR A 150 17.65 -8.87 18.44
N ALA A 151 16.42 -8.46 18.74
CA ALA A 151 15.76 -8.78 20.01
C ALA A 151 15.59 -10.30 20.22
N GLU A 152 15.26 -11.04 19.17
CA GLU A 152 15.19 -12.51 19.20
C GLU A 152 16.55 -13.15 19.51
N ARG A 153 17.64 -12.59 18.96
CA ARG A 153 19.01 -13.03 19.25
C ARG A 153 19.45 -12.70 20.66
N ASP A 154 19.15 -11.50 21.14
CA ASP A 154 19.56 -11.03 22.47
C ASP A 154 18.87 -11.82 23.59
N ARG A 155 17.62 -12.24 23.39
CA ARG A 155 16.90 -13.12 24.34
C ARG A 155 17.21 -14.61 24.17
N GLY A 156 18.16 -14.96 23.30
CA GLY A 156 18.61 -16.34 23.05
C GLY A 156 17.62 -17.22 22.28
N ALA A 157 16.60 -16.65 21.65
CA ALA A 157 15.61 -17.40 20.89
C ALA A 157 16.05 -17.69 19.44
N ALA A 158 16.90 -16.83 18.86
CA ALA A 158 17.47 -16.99 17.52
C ALA A 158 19.01 -17.03 17.58
N PRO A 159 19.68 -17.84 16.75
CA PRO A 159 21.13 -17.85 16.70
C PRO A 159 21.69 -16.57 16.06
N ARG A 160 22.91 -16.21 16.44
CA ARG A 160 23.70 -15.18 15.76
C ARG A 160 24.37 -15.80 14.53
N THR A 161 23.78 -15.58 13.35
CA THR A 161 24.29 -16.04 12.05
C THR A 161 24.84 -14.85 11.25
N ILE A 162 24.22 -14.47 10.14
CA ILE A 162 24.58 -13.30 9.33
C ILE A 162 24.07 -11.99 9.97
N PRO A 163 24.52 -10.80 9.53
CA PRO A 163 24.01 -9.53 10.05
C PRO A 163 22.49 -9.43 9.96
N ALA A 164 21.85 -8.98 11.04
CA ALA A 164 20.39 -8.90 11.11
C ALA A 164 19.81 -7.98 10.03
N LEU A 165 20.54 -6.91 9.70
CA LEU A 165 20.16 -5.96 8.65
C LEU A 165 20.18 -6.60 7.25
N ASP A 166 21.20 -7.41 6.95
CA ASP A 166 21.31 -8.09 5.65
C ASP A 166 20.18 -9.12 5.51
N LEU A 167 19.94 -9.93 6.55
CA LEU A 167 18.84 -10.88 6.58
C LEU A 167 17.50 -10.17 6.40
N ALA A 168 17.24 -9.11 7.17
CA ALA A 168 16.03 -8.31 7.07
C ALA A 168 15.84 -7.71 5.67
N THR A 169 16.90 -7.21 5.06
CA THR A 169 16.88 -6.63 3.70
C THR A 169 16.46 -7.69 2.69
N SER A 170 17.13 -8.84 2.68
CA SER A 170 16.81 -9.93 1.73
C SER A 170 15.40 -10.46 1.92
N LEU A 171 14.95 -10.64 3.17
CA LEU A 171 13.61 -11.15 3.46
C LEU A 171 12.50 -10.18 3.03
N ASN A 172 12.68 -8.87 3.24
CA ASN A 172 11.71 -7.87 2.80
C ASN A 172 11.66 -7.73 1.27
N GLN A 173 12.81 -7.75 0.59
CA GLN A 173 12.86 -7.75 -0.89
C GLN A 173 12.24 -9.01 -1.49
N MET A 174 12.45 -10.17 -0.86
CA MET A 174 11.79 -11.42 -1.25
C MET A 174 10.27 -11.31 -1.11
N ASN A 175 9.77 -10.74 0.00
CA ASN A 175 8.34 -10.51 0.18
C ASN A 175 7.78 -9.62 -0.91
N GLU A 176 8.40 -8.46 -1.15
CA GLU A 176 8.00 -7.52 -2.20
C GLU A 176 7.83 -8.23 -3.54
N ARG A 177 8.90 -8.89 -4.03
CA ARG A 177 8.89 -9.54 -5.33
C ARG A 177 7.86 -10.66 -5.42
N THR A 178 7.78 -11.51 -4.40
CA THR A 178 6.89 -12.67 -4.38
C THR A 178 5.42 -12.26 -4.30
N MET A 179 5.10 -11.27 -3.45
CA MET A 179 3.75 -10.74 -3.32
C MET A 179 3.32 -10.04 -4.61
N MET A 180 4.17 -9.19 -5.20
CA MET A 180 3.87 -8.51 -6.47
C MET A 180 3.58 -9.52 -7.59
N ALA A 181 4.44 -10.53 -7.75
CA ALA A 181 4.24 -11.59 -8.75
C ALA A 181 2.87 -12.27 -8.61
N ALA A 182 2.49 -12.64 -7.38
CA ALA A 182 1.22 -13.30 -7.10
C ALA A 182 0.00 -12.36 -7.26
N LEU A 183 0.15 -11.09 -6.91
CA LEU A 183 -0.91 -10.09 -7.02
C LEU A 183 -1.22 -9.71 -8.46
N ILE A 184 -0.25 -9.78 -9.36
CA ILE A 184 -0.47 -9.52 -10.80
C ILE A 184 -0.63 -10.79 -11.62
N ALA A 185 -0.61 -11.97 -10.98
CA ALA A 185 -0.67 -13.29 -11.63
C ALA A 185 0.42 -13.46 -12.71
N GLU A 186 1.64 -13.04 -12.39
CA GLU A 186 2.81 -13.23 -13.25
C GLU A 186 3.19 -14.72 -13.33
N GLU A 187 3.80 -15.15 -14.43
CA GLU A 187 4.35 -16.49 -14.57
C GLU A 187 5.88 -16.45 -14.74
N PRO A 188 6.67 -17.11 -13.86
CA PRO A 188 6.23 -17.92 -12.72
C PRO A 188 5.88 -17.10 -11.46
N SER A 189 4.87 -17.53 -10.69
CA SER A 189 4.56 -16.99 -9.35
C SER A 189 4.06 -18.05 -8.37
N VAL A 190 4.18 -17.76 -7.07
CA VAL A 190 3.57 -18.58 -6.01
C VAL A 190 2.06 -18.34 -6.04
N ALA A 191 1.27 -19.43 -5.91
CA ALA A 191 -0.18 -19.33 -5.85
C ALA A 191 -0.63 -18.40 -4.71
N HIS A 192 -1.62 -17.55 -4.98
CA HIS A 192 -2.08 -16.47 -4.09
C HIS A 192 -2.40 -16.94 -2.66
N ASP A 193 -3.05 -18.09 -2.52
CA ASP A 193 -3.42 -18.71 -1.23
C ASP A 193 -2.23 -19.28 -0.45
N ARG A 194 -1.10 -19.52 -1.11
CA ARG A 194 0.13 -20.08 -0.52
C ARG A 194 1.21 -19.03 -0.23
N VAL A 195 1.10 -17.80 -0.75
CA VAL A 195 2.13 -16.76 -0.62
C VAL A 195 2.56 -16.55 0.84
N VAL A 196 1.60 -16.34 1.73
CA VAL A 196 1.88 -16.06 3.15
C VAL A 196 2.60 -17.23 3.82
N ASP A 197 2.18 -18.47 3.53
CA ASP A 197 2.75 -19.69 4.11
C ASP A 197 4.18 -19.91 3.63
N THR A 198 4.41 -19.76 2.32
CA THR A 198 5.74 -19.86 1.70
C THR A 198 6.71 -18.85 2.30
N LEU A 199 6.32 -17.57 2.34
CA LEU A 199 7.18 -16.51 2.89
C LEU A 199 7.43 -16.72 4.39
N THR A 200 6.39 -17.08 5.16
CA THR A 200 6.53 -17.37 6.60
C THR A 200 7.53 -18.49 6.84
N HIS A 201 7.46 -19.58 6.04
CA HIS A 201 8.40 -20.69 6.16
C HIS A 201 9.84 -20.22 5.97
N ILE A 202 10.12 -19.47 4.90
CA ILE A 202 11.48 -18.99 4.61
C ILE A 202 11.99 -18.07 5.72
N TRP A 203 11.17 -17.11 6.17
CA TRP A 203 11.52 -16.21 7.26
C TRP A 203 11.88 -16.98 8.53
N VAL A 204 10.98 -17.84 9.01
CA VAL A 204 11.21 -18.60 10.25
C VAL A 204 12.42 -19.52 10.12
N SER A 205 12.57 -20.24 9.01
CA SER A 205 13.71 -21.12 8.80
C SER A 205 15.04 -20.35 8.78
N SER A 206 15.08 -19.18 8.14
CA SER A 206 16.30 -18.36 8.06
C SER A 206 16.66 -17.62 9.36
N ILE A 207 15.66 -17.22 10.15
CA ILE A 207 15.86 -16.45 11.38
C ILE A 207 16.28 -17.38 12.53
N TYR A 208 15.67 -18.56 12.61
CA TYR A 208 15.86 -19.51 13.72
C TYR A 208 16.75 -20.71 13.36
N GLY A 209 17.07 -20.91 12.08
CA GLY A 209 17.98 -21.96 11.63
C GLY A 209 19.41 -21.73 12.10
N ALA A 210 20.10 -22.81 12.46
CA ALA A 210 21.51 -22.76 12.83
C ALA A 210 22.40 -22.38 11.62
N ALA A 211 23.60 -21.85 11.90
CA ALA A 211 24.60 -21.62 10.87
C ALA A 211 24.94 -22.94 10.15
N LEU A 212 25.09 -22.87 8.83
CA LEU A 212 25.60 -23.96 7.99
C LEU A 212 27.08 -24.23 8.28
#